data_AF-A0A521VVF8-F1
#
_entry.id   AF-A0A521VVF8-F1
#
_cell.length_a   1.000
_cell.length_b   1.000
_cell.length_c   1.000
_cell.angle_alpha   90.00
_cell.angle_beta   90.00
_cell.angle_gamma   90.00
#
_symmetry.space_group_name_H-M   'P 1'
#
loop_
_entity.id
_entity.type
_entity.pdbx_description
1 polymer ?
#
loop_
_entity_poly.entity_id
_entity_poly.type
_entity_poly.pdbx_seq_one_letter_code
_entity_poly.pdbx_strand_id
1 'polypeptide(L)' 'PKISSVLDAARAGVRACHIIDGRVPHALLLEVLTDAGIGTLIRSK' A
#
# COMPACT_ATOMS: atom_id res chain seq x y z
N PRO A 1 4.51 4.03 -13.32
CA PRO A 1 3.29 4.71 -12.80
C PRO A 1 3.00 4.45 -11.31
N LYS A 2 3.08 3.21 -10.80
CA LYS A 2 2.71 2.92 -9.40
C LYS A 2 3.53 3.72 -8.38
N ILE A 3 4.86 3.76 -8.57
CA ILE A 3 5.76 4.48 -7.66
C ILE A 3 5.54 5.99 -7.71
N SER A 4 5.37 6.58 -8.91
CA SER A 4 5.12 8.01 -9.04
C SER A 4 3.83 8.43 -8.34
N SER A 5 2.75 7.65 -8.48
CA SER A 5 1.48 7.93 -7.77
C SER A 5 1.62 7.86 -6.25
N VAL A 6 2.42 6.92 -5.73
CA VAL A 6 2.70 6.85 -4.29
C VAL A 6 3.50 8.06 -3.82
N LEU A 7 4.49 8.52 -4.60
CA LEU A 7 5.25 9.71 -4.28
C LEU A 7 4.36 10.97 -4.27
N ASP A 8 3.44 11.08 -5.21
CA ASP A 8 2.51 12.21 -5.27
C ASP A 8 1.51 12.17 -4.10
N ALA A 9 1.02 10.99 -3.72
CA ALA A 9 0.17 10.82 -2.54
C ALA A 9 0.92 11.18 -1.25
N ALA A 10 2.18 10.76 -1.11
CA ALA A 10 3.01 11.12 0.04
C ALA A 10 3.22 12.64 0.12
N ARG A 11 3.52 13.30 -1.01
CA ARG A 11 3.63 14.78 -1.09
C ARG A 11 2.31 15.48 -0.73
N ALA A 12 1.17 14.85 -0.99
CA ALA A 12 -0.15 15.35 -0.62
C ALA A 12 -0.54 15.06 0.85
N GLY A 13 0.37 14.49 1.66
CA GLY A 13 0.15 14.27 3.09
C GLY A 13 -0.44 12.90 3.45
N VAL A 14 -0.48 11.95 2.51
CA VAL A 14 -0.89 10.57 2.82
C VAL A 14 0.20 9.88 3.65
N ARG A 15 -0.16 9.39 4.83
CA ARG A 15 0.79 8.81 5.80
C ARG A 15 1.37 7.45 5.37
N ALA A 16 0.58 6.66 4.66
CA ALA A 16 0.96 5.32 4.22
C ALA A 16 0.30 4.96 2.90
N CYS A 17 1.02 4.26 2.05
CA CYS A 17 0.53 3.68 0.81
C CYS A 17 0.90 2.20 0.75
N HIS A 18 -0.04 1.38 0.31
CA HIS A 18 0.13 -0.07 0.22
C HIS A 18 0.03 -0.49 -1.24
N ILE A 19 1.03 -1.23 -1.72
CA ILE A 19 1.01 -1.87 -3.05
C ILE A 19 0.80 -3.36 -2.83
N ILE A 20 -0.40 -3.84 -3.14
CA ILE A 20 -0.81 -5.24 -2.90
C ILE A 20 -0.83 -6.07 -4.19
N ASP A 21 -0.66 -7.39 -4.08
CA ASP A 21 -0.90 -8.34 -5.17
C ASP A 21 -2.40 -8.66 -5.28
N GLY A 22 -3.07 -8.06 -6.26
CA GLY A 22 -4.51 -8.25 -6.50
C GLY A 22 -4.91 -9.64 -6.97
N ARG A 23 -3.96 -10.54 -7.27
CA ARG A 23 -4.26 -11.94 -7.63
C ARG A 23 -4.56 -12.81 -6.41
N VAL A 24 -4.17 -12.36 -5.21
CA VAL A 24 -4.45 -13.06 -3.95
C VAL A 24 -5.92 -12.83 -3.57
N PRO A 25 -6.72 -13.89 -3.33
CA PRO A 25 -8.08 -13.75 -2.84
C PRO A 25 -8.11 -12.94 -1.55
N HIS A 26 -9.02 -11.96 -1.47
CA HIS A 26 -9.18 -11.09 -0.32
C HIS A 26 -7.93 -10.26 0.04
N ALA A 27 -7.04 -9.97 -0.92
CA ALA A 27 -5.82 -9.18 -0.70
C ALA A 27 -6.04 -7.87 0.06
N LEU A 28 -7.15 -7.16 -0.18
CA LEU A 28 -7.42 -5.93 0.55
C LEU A 28 -7.70 -6.16 2.04
N LEU A 29 -8.46 -7.21 2.37
CA LEU A 29 -8.79 -7.56 3.75
C LEU A 29 -7.55 -8.08 4.49
N LEU A 30 -6.75 -8.91 3.84
CA LEU A 30 -5.52 -9.44 4.40
C LEU A 30 -4.52 -8.31 4.71
N GLU A 31 -4.36 -7.32 3.84
CA GLU A 31 -3.43 -6.21 4.07
C GLU A 31 -3.89 -5.24 5.19
N VAL A 32 -5.20 -5.05 5.35
CA VAL A 32 -5.75 -4.09 6.32
C VAL A 32 -5.98 -4.73 7.70
N LEU A 33 -6.34 -6.00 7.73
CA LEU A 33 -6.79 -6.70 8.95
C LEU A 33 -5.77 -7.71 9.48
N THR A 34 -4.61 -7.85 8.84
CA THR A 34 -3.56 -8.77 9.27
C THR A 34 -2.17 -8.16 9.07
N ASP A 35 -1.21 -8.60 9.88
CA ASP A 35 0.21 -8.23 9.74
C ASP A 35 0.97 -9.15 8.75
N ALA A 36 0.25 -9.94 7.94
CA ALA A 36 0.85 -10.90 7.02
C ALA A 36 1.69 -10.23 5.91
N GLY A 37 1.47 -8.94 5.64
CA GLY A 37 2.29 -8.15 4.72
C GLY A 37 2.35 -8.75 3.31
N ILE A 38 1.19 -8.92 2.69
CA ILE A 38 1.05 -9.50 1.33
C ILE A 38 1.43 -8.52 0.20
N GLY A 39 2.05 -7.40 0.55
CA GLY A 39 2.42 -6.34 -0.36
C GLY A 39 3.61 -5.50 0.13
N THR A 40 3.80 -4.36 -0.51
CA THR A 40 4.80 -3.36 -0.12
C THR A 40 4.12 -2.20 0.58
N LEU A 41 4.51 -1.95 1.83
CA LEU A 41 4.12 -0.78 2.60
C LEU A 41 5.17 0.33 2.46
N ILE A 42 4.73 1.50 2.00
CA ILE A 42 5.53 2.72 1.92
C ILE A 42 4.95 3.71 2.93
N ARG A 43 5.79 4.22 3.84
CA ARG A 43 5.42 5.21 4.85
C ARG A 43 6.07 6.54 4.53
N SER A 44 5.30 7.63 4.62
CA SER A 44 5.90 8.97 4.68
C SER A 44 6.67 9.10 5.99
N LYS A 45 7.83 9.75 5.93
CA LYS A 45 8.49 10.27 7.14
C LYS A 45 7.64 11.35 7.80
#